data_AF-A0A9N9N7B0-F1
#
_entry.id   AF-A0A9N9N7B0-F1
#
_cell.length_a   1.000
_cell.length_b   1.000
_cell.length_c   1.000
_cell.angle_alpha   90.00
_cell.angle_beta   90.00
_cell.angle_gamma   90.00
#
_symmetry.space_group_name_H-M   'P 1'
#
loop_
_entity.id
_entity.type
_entity.pdbx_description
1 polymer ?
#
loop_
_entity_poly.entity_id
_entity_poly.type
_entity_poly.pdbx_seq_one_letter_code
_entity_poly.pdbx_strand_id
1 'polypeptide(L)'
;MSLNQSTAYNGPHTSVSKILINPTSSLSFIKDILKEFISSQDKFDKEYTFNKGLSIFYMLQYTSHEKLCDEHLWKSDKAKWVRALLNVFECENNFIGFIGLAGFLKGYQFSNSKRRVGKLIYEVELAFLKSIDSLIDQFNDDPKQETLSFICAQCIPFIPKEQLKELNSKARLMTLLINVVLENPRLFQNGKFLKEIEQNHNWNMSCKHLEEKSNDALYKELPKISWAISKLTQVVEKNDISSTLTRINEFSINLYKLWDESPTLSLAREDSL
;
A
#
# COMPACT_ATOMS: atom_id res chain seq x y z
N MET A 1 -7.53 35.82 -8.71
CA MET A 1 -6.24 35.32 -9.23
C MET A 1 -6.41 33.84 -9.54
N SER A 2 -6.29 33.49 -10.82
CA SER A 2 -6.33 32.12 -11.33
C SER A 2 -5.09 31.35 -10.86
N LEU A 3 -5.29 30.22 -10.17
CA LEU A 3 -4.27 29.19 -10.02
C LEU A 3 -4.53 28.12 -11.09
N ASN A 4 -4.03 28.41 -12.28
CA ASN A 4 -3.85 27.44 -13.35
C ASN A 4 -2.47 26.78 -13.16
N GLN A 5 -2.41 25.46 -13.40
CA GLN A 5 -1.21 24.61 -13.56
C GLN A 5 -0.54 24.01 -12.29
N SER A 6 -1.04 22.84 -11.86
CA SER A 6 -0.19 21.70 -11.43
C SER A 6 -0.98 20.38 -11.32
N THR A 7 -1.57 19.90 -12.42
CA THR A 7 -2.11 18.52 -12.53
C THR A 7 -1.05 17.52 -13.03
N ALA A 8 0.22 17.93 -13.11
CA ALA A 8 1.28 17.11 -13.68
C ALA A 8 1.79 16.08 -12.66
N TYR A 9 1.54 14.80 -12.94
CA TYR A 9 2.27 13.71 -12.29
C TYR A 9 3.77 13.85 -12.56
N ASN A 10 4.54 14.07 -11.49
CA ASN A 10 6.01 14.20 -11.52
C ASN A 10 6.73 12.93 -11.02
N GLY A 11 6.05 11.78 -11.00
CA GLY A 11 6.63 10.52 -10.55
C GLY A 11 7.52 9.84 -11.62
N PRO A 12 8.29 8.79 -11.26
CA PRO A 12 9.44 8.30 -12.03
C PRO A 12 9.11 7.54 -13.33
N HIS A 13 7.85 7.47 -13.74
CA HIS A 13 7.42 6.71 -14.93
C HIS A 13 6.48 7.54 -15.82
N THR A 14 6.78 8.82 -16.01
CA THR A 14 5.96 9.75 -16.80
C THR A 14 5.79 9.31 -18.26
N SER A 15 6.80 8.65 -18.85
CA SER A 15 6.72 8.15 -20.23
C SER A 15 5.64 7.07 -20.37
N VAL A 16 5.60 6.11 -19.45
CA VAL A 16 4.61 5.03 -19.42
C VAL A 16 3.23 5.60 -19.13
N SER A 17 3.07 6.45 -18.11
CA SER A 17 1.76 7.04 -17.79
C SER A 17 1.19 7.86 -18.95
N LYS A 18 2.02 8.66 -19.64
CA LYS A 18 1.63 9.39 -20.85
C LYS A 18 1.09 8.49 -21.95
N ILE A 19 1.71 7.32 -22.17
CA ILE A 19 1.22 6.35 -23.16
C ILE A 19 -0.12 5.75 -22.72
N LEU A 20 -0.23 5.32 -21.46
CA LEU A 20 -1.44 4.70 -20.94
C LEU A 20 -2.65 5.65 -20.91
N ILE A 21 -2.41 6.95 -20.71
CA ILE A 21 -3.46 7.98 -20.76
C ILE A 21 -3.71 8.53 -22.17
N ASN A 22 -2.93 8.18 -23.19
CA ASN A 22 -3.06 8.78 -24.51
C ASN A 22 -4.35 8.30 -25.21
N PRO A 23 -5.31 9.20 -25.56
CA PRO A 23 -6.55 8.81 -26.22
C PRO A 23 -6.36 8.24 -27.63
N THR A 24 -5.23 8.49 -28.30
CA THR A 24 -4.96 7.99 -29.65
C THR A 24 -4.32 6.60 -29.65
N SER A 25 -3.90 6.10 -28.48
CA SER A 25 -3.27 4.78 -28.39
C SER A 25 -4.32 3.67 -28.48
N SER A 26 -4.08 2.67 -29.32
CA SER A 26 -4.96 1.51 -29.40
C SER A 26 -4.89 0.69 -28.12
N LEU A 27 -5.99 0.00 -27.76
CA LEU A 27 -6.01 -0.84 -26.57
C LEU A 27 -5.00 -1.98 -26.63
N SER A 28 -4.74 -2.55 -27.82
CA SER A 28 -3.71 -3.59 -27.98
C SER A 28 -2.33 -3.03 -27.65
N PHE A 29 -1.99 -1.86 -28.18
CA PHE A 29 -0.72 -1.20 -27.90
C PHE A 29 -0.57 -0.87 -26.41
N ILE A 30 -1.62 -0.35 -25.76
CA ILE A 30 -1.63 -0.10 -24.31
C ILE A 30 -1.36 -1.38 -23.52
N LYS A 31 -1.97 -2.51 -23.91
CA LYS A 31 -1.76 -3.79 -23.25
C LYS A 31 -0.32 -4.27 -23.41
N ASP A 32 0.24 -4.16 -24.60
CA ASP A 32 1.60 -4.62 -24.90
C ASP A 32 2.64 -3.80 -24.12
N ILE A 33 2.48 -2.46 -24.09
CA ILE A 33 3.34 -1.57 -23.29
C ILE A 33 3.24 -1.87 -21.80
N LEU A 34 2.04 -2.12 -21.28
CA LEU A 34 1.87 -2.44 -19.86
C LEU A 34 2.49 -3.79 -19.49
N LYS A 35 2.34 -4.81 -20.34
CA LYS A 35 2.98 -6.11 -20.16
C LYS A 35 4.50 -5.98 -20.19
N GLU A 36 5.03 -5.32 -21.21
CA GLU A 36 6.47 -5.08 -21.34
C GLU A 36 7.02 -4.32 -20.13
N PHE A 37 6.29 -3.31 -19.66
CA PHE A 37 6.65 -2.58 -18.45
C PHE A 37 6.71 -3.52 -17.23
N ILE A 38 5.66 -4.30 -16.96
CA ILE A 38 5.62 -5.24 -15.81
C ILE A 38 6.78 -6.24 -15.91
N SER A 39 6.96 -6.89 -17.05
CA SER A 39 8.05 -7.85 -17.27
C SER A 39 9.44 -7.20 -17.13
N SER A 40 9.59 -5.94 -17.55
CA SER A 40 10.86 -5.22 -17.40
C SER A 40 11.21 -4.97 -15.95
N GLN A 41 10.22 -4.63 -15.11
CA GLN A 41 10.46 -4.36 -13.69
C GLN A 41 10.77 -5.63 -12.90
N ASP A 42 10.21 -6.76 -13.34
CA ASP A 42 10.38 -8.10 -12.75
C ASP A 42 11.77 -8.68 -13.03
N LYS A 43 12.38 -8.42 -14.20
CA LYS A 43 13.74 -8.89 -14.54
C LYS A 43 14.85 -8.29 -13.65
N PHE A 44 14.58 -7.22 -12.92
CA PHE A 44 15.51 -6.56 -12.00
C PHE A 44 15.27 -6.92 -10.52
N ASP A 45 14.59 -8.05 -10.22
CA ASP A 45 14.16 -8.40 -8.85
C ASP A 45 15.29 -8.66 -7.84
N LYS A 46 16.56 -8.68 -8.26
CA LYS A 46 17.70 -8.81 -7.34
C LYS A 46 17.93 -7.56 -6.46
N GLU A 47 17.34 -6.42 -6.80
CA GLU A 47 17.45 -5.15 -6.04
C GLU A 47 16.07 -4.49 -5.84
N TYR A 48 15.03 -5.28 -5.51
CA TYR A 48 13.73 -4.70 -5.23
C TYR A 48 13.77 -3.81 -3.97
N THR A 49 13.22 -2.59 -4.08
CA THR A 49 13.10 -1.65 -2.95
C THR A 49 11.65 -1.21 -2.76
N PHE A 50 11.30 -0.87 -1.52
CA PHE A 50 9.98 -0.31 -1.17
C PHE A 50 9.61 0.91 -2.05
N ASN A 51 10.56 1.82 -2.28
CA ASN A 51 10.35 3.01 -3.12
C ASN A 51 10.04 2.68 -4.58
N LYS A 52 10.62 1.59 -5.13
CA LYS A 52 10.27 1.09 -6.47
C LYS A 52 8.81 0.64 -6.51
N GLY A 53 8.34 -0.06 -5.48
CA GLY A 53 6.94 -0.44 -5.33
C GLY A 53 6.00 0.75 -5.30
N LEU A 54 6.29 1.74 -4.44
CA LEU A 54 5.50 2.98 -4.35
C LEU A 54 5.41 3.71 -5.70
N SER A 55 6.52 3.75 -6.42
CA SER A 55 6.61 4.42 -7.73
C SER A 55 5.67 3.81 -8.76
N ILE A 56 5.63 2.48 -8.83
CA ILE A 56 4.73 1.73 -9.73
C ILE A 56 3.28 1.89 -9.30
N PHE A 57 3.00 1.75 -7.99
CA PHE A 57 1.68 1.93 -7.42
C PHE A 57 1.10 3.31 -7.76
N TYR A 58 1.85 4.39 -7.48
CA TYR A 58 1.38 5.75 -7.73
C TYR A 58 1.26 6.08 -9.22
N MET A 59 2.11 5.50 -10.09
CA MET A 59 1.99 5.68 -11.54
C MET A 59 0.64 5.14 -12.04
N LEU A 60 0.27 3.92 -11.64
CA LEU A 60 -0.98 3.31 -12.08
C LEU A 60 -2.20 3.86 -11.36
N GLN A 61 -2.06 4.30 -10.12
CA GLN A 61 -3.09 5.09 -9.43
C GLN A 61 -3.41 6.37 -10.19
N TYR A 62 -2.39 7.16 -10.55
CA TYR A 62 -2.57 8.39 -11.32
C TYR A 62 -3.21 8.11 -12.67
N THR A 63 -2.64 7.19 -13.44
CA THR A 63 -3.12 6.81 -14.79
C THR A 63 -4.59 6.38 -14.76
N SER A 64 -4.95 5.53 -13.79
CA SER A 64 -6.32 5.06 -13.59
C SER A 64 -7.26 6.20 -13.23
N HIS A 65 -6.86 7.06 -12.28
CA HIS A 65 -7.65 8.21 -11.89
C HIS A 65 -7.94 9.15 -13.06
N GLU A 66 -6.89 9.56 -13.79
CA GLU A 66 -7.01 10.44 -14.95
C GLU A 66 -7.95 9.85 -16.01
N LYS A 67 -7.75 8.58 -16.38
CA LYS A 67 -8.61 7.93 -17.39
C LYS A 67 -10.06 7.76 -16.97
N LEU A 68 -10.32 7.50 -15.70
CA LEU A 68 -11.68 7.31 -15.21
C LEU A 68 -12.40 8.64 -14.97
N CYS A 69 -11.66 9.71 -14.64
CA CYS A 69 -12.20 11.05 -14.44
C CYS A 69 -12.34 11.87 -15.74
N ASP A 70 -11.69 11.47 -16.84
CA ASP A 70 -11.77 12.16 -18.14
C ASP A 70 -13.22 12.29 -18.64
N GLU A 71 -13.79 13.51 -18.61
CA GLU A 71 -15.18 13.78 -18.99
C GLU A 71 -15.43 13.65 -20.49
N HIS A 72 -14.37 13.67 -21.31
CA HIS A 72 -14.46 13.53 -22.76
C HIS A 72 -14.57 12.07 -23.22
N LEU A 73 -14.27 11.11 -22.34
CA LEU A 73 -14.38 9.68 -22.65
C LEU A 73 -15.76 9.11 -22.32
N TRP A 74 -16.34 8.44 -23.31
CA TRP A 74 -17.59 7.70 -23.13
C TRP A 74 -17.44 6.57 -22.11
N LYS A 75 -18.51 6.29 -21.36
CA LYS A 75 -18.54 5.22 -20.35
C LYS A 75 -18.17 3.85 -20.93
N SER A 76 -18.57 3.56 -22.17
CA SER A 76 -18.22 2.31 -22.87
C SER A 76 -16.73 2.18 -23.13
N ASP A 77 -16.04 3.27 -23.43
CA ASP A 77 -14.61 3.25 -23.73
C ASP A 77 -13.79 3.13 -22.45
N LYS A 78 -14.21 3.82 -21.37
CA LYS A 78 -13.67 3.59 -20.02
C LYS A 78 -13.81 2.12 -19.61
N ALA A 79 -14.97 1.51 -19.88
CA ALA A 79 -15.21 0.10 -19.56
C ALA A 79 -14.28 -0.86 -20.34
N LYS A 80 -14.09 -0.61 -21.64
CA LYS A 80 -13.16 -1.39 -22.48
C LYS A 80 -11.72 -1.23 -21.99
N TRP A 81 -11.33 -0.02 -21.62
CA TRP A 81 -10.00 0.28 -21.08
C TRP A 81 -9.77 -0.46 -19.75
N VAL A 82 -10.71 -0.36 -18.81
CA VAL A 82 -10.66 -1.08 -17.53
C VAL A 82 -10.47 -2.59 -17.72
N ARG A 83 -11.27 -3.22 -18.59
CA ARG A 83 -11.15 -4.66 -18.87
C ARG A 83 -9.85 -5.03 -19.57
N ALA A 84 -9.34 -4.16 -20.45
CA ALA A 84 -8.08 -4.38 -21.13
C ALA A 84 -6.91 -4.40 -20.13
N LEU A 85 -6.86 -3.46 -19.19
CA LEU A 85 -5.84 -3.45 -18.14
C LEU A 85 -6.03 -4.60 -17.15
N LEU A 86 -7.26 -4.87 -16.72
CA LEU A 86 -7.54 -5.97 -15.81
C LEU A 86 -7.04 -7.30 -16.37
N ASN A 87 -7.30 -7.56 -17.65
CA ASN A 87 -6.78 -8.74 -18.36
C ASN A 87 -5.24 -8.82 -18.36
N VAL A 88 -4.54 -7.68 -18.44
CA VAL A 88 -3.07 -7.67 -18.35
C VAL A 88 -2.63 -8.09 -16.95
N PHE A 89 -3.21 -7.50 -15.89
CA PHE A 89 -2.83 -7.84 -14.52
C PHE A 89 -3.20 -9.28 -14.13
N GLU A 90 -4.31 -9.81 -14.64
CA GLU A 90 -4.68 -11.22 -14.43
C GLU A 90 -3.72 -12.20 -15.12
N CYS A 91 -3.16 -11.82 -16.29
CA CYS A 91 -2.14 -12.62 -16.97
C CYS A 91 -0.76 -12.48 -16.29
N GLU A 92 -0.38 -11.27 -15.91
CA GLU A 92 0.90 -10.95 -15.26
C GLU A 92 0.77 -11.05 -13.74
N ASN A 93 0.33 -12.22 -13.23
CA ASN A 93 0.09 -12.42 -11.80
C ASN A 93 1.39 -12.69 -11.02
N ASN A 94 2.32 -11.74 -11.08
CA ASN A 94 3.54 -11.66 -10.26
C ASN A 94 3.47 -10.47 -9.30
N PHE A 95 4.52 -10.26 -8.51
CA PHE A 95 4.53 -9.19 -7.51
C PHE A 95 4.42 -7.79 -8.11
N ILE A 96 5.10 -7.52 -9.24
CA ILE A 96 4.99 -6.23 -9.93
C ILE A 96 3.58 -6.01 -10.48
N GLY A 97 2.98 -7.04 -11.08
CA GLY A 97 1.62 -7.01 -11.58
C GLY A 97 0.62 -6.75 -10.46
N PHE A 98 0.81 -7.34 -9.28
CA PHE A 98 0.04 -7.04 -8.07
C PHE A 98 0.14 -5.56 -7.65
N ILE A 99 1.36 -5.01 -7.59
CA ILE A 99 1.57 -3.59 -7.26
C ILE A 99 0.83 -2.69 -8.26
N GLY A 100 0.88 -3.06 -9.54
CA GLY A 100 0.20 -2.33 -10.59
C GLY A 100 -1.33 -2.42 -10.50
N LEU A 101 -1.87 -3.62 -10.25
CA LEU A 101 -3.30 -3.86 -10.03
C LEU A 101 -3.81 -3.07 -8.82
N ALA A 102 -3.03 -3.01 -7.75
CA ALA A 102 -3.35 -2.20 -6.58
C ALA A 102 -3.41 -0.71 -6.88
N GLY A 103 -2.42 -0.18 -7.62
CA GLY A 103 -2.44 1.20 -8.09
C GLY A 103 -3.67 1.48 -8.94
N PHE A 104 -3.94 0.60 -9.91
CA PHE A 104 -5.12 0.66 -10.76
C PHE A 104 -6.43 0.69 -9.97
N LEU A 105 -6.60 -0.21 -8.99
CA LEU A 105 -7.73 -0.24 -8.07
C LEU A 105 -7.84 1.06 -7.28
N LYS A 106 -6.73 1.57 -6.74
CA LYS A 106 -6.76 2.78 -5.92
C LYS A 106 -7.17 4.02 -6.73
N GLY A 107 -6.68 4.15 -7.96
CA GLY A 107 -7.12 5.22 -8.86
C GLY A 107 -8.60 5.12 -9.19
N TYR A 108 -9.11 3.89 -9.33
CA TYR A 108 -10.55 3.64 -9.51
C TYR A 108 -11.36 4.07 -8.29
N GLN A 109 -10.91 3.71 -7.08
CA GLN A 109 -11.55 4.08 -5.81
C GLN A 109 -11.58 5.60 -5.58
N PHE A 110 -10.59 6.34 -6.07
CA PHE A 110 -10.57 7.81 -6.01
C PHE A 110 -11.45 8.49 -7.07
N SER A 111 -11.82 7.80 -8.15
CA SER A 111 -12.60 8.43 -9.20
C SER A 111 -14.01 8.77 -8.71
N ASN A 112 -14.34 10.05 -8.68
CA ASN A 112 -15.67 10.58 -8.30
C ASN A 112 -16.74 10.33 -9.38
N SER A 113 -16.54 9.36 -10.28
CA SER A 113 -17.53 9.03 -11.30
C SER A 113 -18.80 8.54 -10.60
N LYS A 114 -19.77 9.44 -10.41
CA LYS A 114 -21.04 9.27 -9.68
C LYS A 114 -21.90 8.11 -10.18
N ARG A 115 -21.48 7.43 -11.24
CA ARG A 115 -21.86 6.07 -11.58
C ARG A 115 -20.58 5.34 -11.98
N ARG A 116 -19.92 4.68 -11.02
CA ARG A 116 -18.86 3.67 -11.21
C ARG A 116 -19.09 3.00 -12.56
N VAL A 117 -18.06 2.91 -13.41
CA VAL A 117 -18.18 2.31 -14.75
C VAL A 117 -18.66 0.86 -14.61
N GLY A 118 -19.98 0.67 -14.56
CA GLY A 118 -20.61 -0.61 -14.26
C GLY A 118 -20.17 -1.21 -12.93
N LYS A 119 -20.59 -2.45 -12.68
CA LYS A 119 -20.08 -3.30 -11.60
C LYS A 119 -18.57 -3.62 -11.76
N LEU A 120 -17.82 -2.97 -12.65
CA LEU A 120 -16.42 -3.33 -12.92
C LEU A 120 -15.49 -3.11 -11.74
N ILE A 121 -15.78 -2.17 -10.83
CA ILE A 121 -14.98 -2.05 -9.60
C ILE A 121 -14.97 -3.36 -8.81
N TYR A 122 -16.09 -4.10 -8.83
CA TYR A 122 -16.17 -5.41 -8.19
C TYR A 122 -15.24 -6.41 -8.86
N GLU A 123 -15.18 -6.43 -10.19
CA GLU A 123 -14.24 -7.30 -10.94
C GLU A 123 -12.77 -6.97 -10.57
N VAL A 124 -12.43 -5.69 -10.48
CA VAL A 124 -11.07 -5.23 -10.10
C VAL A 124 -10.77 -5.55 -8.62
N GLU A 125 -11.72 -5.33 -7.71
CA GLU A 125 -11.59 -5.69 -6.29
C GLU A 125 -11.37 -7.20 -6.13
N LEU A 126 -12.14 -8.04 -6.83
CA LEU A 126 -11.97 -9.49 -6.78
C LEU A 126 -10.62 -9.94 -7.34
N ALA A 127 -10.17 -9.37 -8.47
CA ALA A 127 -8.86 -9.68 -9.02
C ALA A 127 -7.74 -9.30 -8.04
N PHE A 128 -7.87 -8.15 -7.37
CA PHE A 128 -6.92 -7.73 -6.34
C PHE A 128 -6.88 -8.71 -5.16
N LEU A 129 -8.02 -9.14 -4.63
CA LEU A 129 -8.09 -10.12 -3.54
C LEU A 129 -7.50 -11.48 -3.95
N LYS A 130 -7.80 -11.96 -5.16
CA LYS A 130 -7.21 -13.19 -5.71
C LYS A 130 -5.69 -13.08 -5.89
N SER A 131 -5.20 -11.92 -6.28
CA SER A 131 -3.76 -11.67 -6.42
C SER A 131 -3.07 -11.72 -5.06
N ILE A 132 -3.67 -11.16 -3.99
CA ILE A 132 -3.19 -11.36 -2.62
C ILE A 132 -3.11 -12.84 -2.27
N ASP A 133 -4.20 -13.60 -2.48
CA ASP A 133 -4.23 -15.04 -2.19
C ASP A 133 -3.10 -15.82 -2.88
N SER A 134 -2.76 -15.45 -4.12
CA SER A 134 -1.71 -16.13 -4.88
C SER A 134 -0.28 -15.76 -4.48
N LEU A 135 -0.07 -14.59 -3.88
CA LEU A 135 1.27 -14.03 -3.66
C LEU A 135 1.66 -13.91 -2.19
N ILE A 136 0.70 -14.00 -1.25
CA ILE A 136 0.96 -13.75 0.17
C ILE A 136 2.10 -14.61 0.76
N ASP A 137 2.30 -15.82 0.24
CA ASP A 137 3.34 -16.76 0.68
C ASP A 137 4.70 -16.54 0.00
N GLN A 138 4.75 -15.66 -0.99
CA GLN A 138 5.97 -15.37 -1.77
C GLN A 138 6.74 -14.16 -1.20
N PHE A 139 6.21 -13.50 -0.17
CA PHE A 139 6.78 -12.29 0.43
C PHE A 139 7.65 -12.61 1.65
N ASN A 140 8.79 -13.27 1.42
CA ASN A 140 9.71 -13.60 2.51
C ASN A 140 10.73 -12.49 2.81
N ASP A 141 10.89 -11.51 1.92
CA ASP A 141 11.83 -10.39 2.10
C ASP A 141 11.12 -9.11 2.59
N ASP A 142 11.74 -8.40 3.54
CA ASP A 142 11.18 -7.22 4.21
C ASP A 142 10.60 -6.16 3.24
N PRO A 143 11.28 -5.74 2.15
CA PRO A 143 10.76 -4.68 1.29
C PRO A 143 9.46 -5.07 0.57
N LYS A 144 9.25 -6.37 0.31
CA LYS A 144 8.02 -6.87 -0.33
C LYS A 144 6.86 -6.88 0.66
N GLN A 145 7.11 -7.29 1.91
CA GLN A 145 6.12 -7.21 3.00
C GLN A 145 5.72 -5.76 3.33
N GLU A 146 6.69 -4.84 3.33
CA GLU A 146 6.45 -3.39 3.47
C GLU A 146 5.52 -2.87 2.38
N THR A 147 5.84 -3.19 1.12
CA THR A 147 5.04 -2.78 -0.04
C THR A 147 3.62 -3.36 0.02
N LEU A 148 3.50 -4.66 0.33
CA LEU A 148 2.20 -5.30 0.50
C LEU A 148 1.38 -4.60 1.59
N SER A 149 1.99 -4.34 2.74
CA SER A 149 1.30 -3.70 3.88
C SER A 149 0.83 -2.30 3.54
N PHE A 150 1.67 -1.51 2.88
CA PHE A 150 1.30 -0.21 2.34
C PHE A 150 0.12 -0.29 1.37
N ILE A 151 0.18 -1.21 0.40
CA ILE A 151 -0.88 -1.39 -0.60
C ILE A 151 -2.20 -1.80 0.04
N CYS A 152 -2.16 -2.77 0.96
CA CYS A 152 -3.33 -3.25 1.68
C CYS A 152 -3.95 -2.13 2.51
N ALA A 153 -3.15 -1.31 3.19
CA ALA A 153 -3.60 -0.12 3.91
C ALA A 153 -4.33 0.89 2.99
N GLN A 154 -3.85 1.05 1.76
CA GLN A 154 -4.45 1.96 0.80
C GLN A 154 -5.75 1.44 0.20
N CYS A 155 -5.88 0.12 -0.03
CA CYS A 155 -6.96 -0.45 -0.82
C CYS A 155 -8.06 -1.11 0.02
N ILE A 156 -7.70 -1.97 0.98
CA ILE A 156 -8.64 -2.82 1.74
C ILE A 156 -9.71 -2.03 2.49
N PRO A 157 -9.41 -0.91 3.17
CA PRO A 157 -10.43 -0.16 3.91
C PRO A 157 -11.64 0.26 3.06
N PHE A 158 -11.43 0.42 1.76
CA PHE A 158 -12.44 0.88 0.81
C PHE A 158 -13.17 -0.27 0.09
N ILE A 159 -12.71 -1.51 0.25
CA ILE A 159 -13.40 -2.70 -0.28
C ILE A 159 -14.61 -3.00 0.63
N PRO A 160 -15.82 -3.19 0.08
CA PRO A 160 -16.97 -3.51 0.90
C PRO A 160 -16.85 -4.91 1.51
N LYS A 161 -17.53 -5.11 2.65
CA LYS A 161 -17.36 -6.30 3.48
C LYS A 161 -17.72 -7.58 2.73
N GLU A 162 -18.73 -7.50 1.87
CA GLU A 162 -19.28 -8.60 1.09
C GLU A 162 -18.21 -9.15 0.12
N GLN A 163 -17.46 -8.27 -0.53
CA GLN A 163 -16.34 -8.61 -1.40
C GLN A 163 -15.16 -9.14 -0.61
N LEU A 164 -14.84 -8.52 0.53
CA LEU A 164 -13.69 -8.91 1.33
C LEU A 164 -13.79 -10.35 1.89
N LYS A 165 -15.00 -10.91 1.99
CA LYS A 165 -15.21 -12.32 2.33
C LYS A 165 -14.61 -13.30 1.33
N GLU A 166 -14.45 -12.89 0.07
CA GLU A 166 -13.86 -13.69 -1.01
C GLU A 166 -12.34 -13.87 -0.86
N LEU A 167 -11.69 -13.11 0.05
CA LEU A 167 -10.29 -13.29 0.39
C LEU A 167 -10.09 -14.56 1.23
N ASN A 168 -9.43 -15.56 0.66
CA ASN A 168 -9.18 -16.83 1.36
C ASN A 168 -8.12 -16.66 2.45
N SER A 169 -7.06 -15.90 2.15
CA SER A 169 -5.91 -15.65 3.01
C SER A 169 -6.12 -14.57 4.08
N LYS A 170 -7.37 -14.19 4.38
CA LYS A 170 -7.72 -13.10 5.30
C LYS A 170 -7.03 -13.14 6.67
N ALA A 171 -6.97 -14.32 7.31
CA ALA A 171 -6.29 -14.49 8.60
C ALA A 171 -4.77 -14.32 8.46
N ARG A 172 -4.18 -14.91 7.42
CA ARG A 172 -2.75 -14.80 7.12
C ARG A 172 -2.35 -13.37 6.79
N LEU A 173 -3.17 -12.66 6.01
CA LEU A 173 -2.96 -11.25 5.70
C LEU A 173 -3.03 -10.39 6.96
N MET A 174 -4.03 -10.61 7.81
CA MET A 174 -4.15 -9.89 9.08
C MET A 174 -2.88 -10.08 9.93
N THR A 175 -2.41 -11.33 10.09
CA THR A 175 -1.17 -11.64 10.79
C THR A 175 0.04 -10.97 10.17
N LEU A 176 0.18 -10.97 8.84
CA LEU A 176 1.28 -10.30 8.15
C LEU A 176 1.29 -8.79 8.43
N LEU A 177 0.13 -8.13 8.31
CA LEU A 177 0.03 -6.68 8.56
C LEU A 177 0.41 -6.34 10.00
N ILE A 178 0.00 -7.17 10.96
CA ILE A 178 0.39 -7.00 12.37
C ILE A 178 1.90 -7.19 12.51
N ASN A 179 2.48 -8.26 11.96
CA ASN A 179 3.92 -8.50 12.03
C ASN A 179 4.70 -7.31 11.47
N VAL A 180 4.28 -6.75 10.34
CA VAL A 180 4.93 -5.57 9.77
C VAL A 180 4.84 -4.38 10.74
N VAL A 181 3.68 -4.10 11.32
CA VAL A 181 3.57 -3.02 12.33
C VAL A 181 4.53 -3.27 13.50
N LEU A 182 4.50 -4.48 14.07
CA LEU A 182 5.23 -4.79 15.30
C LEU A 182 6.73 -4.91 15.07
N GLU A 183 7.16 -5.59 14.01
CA GLU A 183 8.52 -6.16 13.87
C GLU A 183 9.36 -5.46 12.80
N ASN A 184 8.75 -4.70 11.87
CA ASN A 184 9.47 -4.10 10.75
C ASN A 184 10.42 -2.95 11.19
N PRO A 185 11.65 -2.86 10.62
CA PRO A 185 12.62 -1.81 10.94
C PRO A 185 12.15 -0.36 10.70
N ARG A 186 11.35 -0.12 9.64
CA ARG A 186 10.77 1.21 9.36
C ARG A 186 9.67 1.59 10.35
N LEU A 187 9.08 0.60 11.02
CA LEU A 187 8.01 0.76 12.01
C LEU A 187 8.54 0.45 13.41
N PHE A 188 7.81 -0.26 14.26
CA PHE A 188 8.17 -0.32 15.67
C PHE A 188 9.37 -1.23 15.98
N GLN A 189 9.70 -2.20 15.13
CA GLN A 189 10.81 -3.15 15.33
C GLN A 189 10.90 -3.70 16.77
N ASN A 190 9.75 -4.08 17.34
CA ASN A 190 9.59 -4.53 18.72
C ASN A 190 10.19 -3.58 19.77
N GLY A 191 10.10 -2.27 19.52
CA GLY A 191 10.65 -1.23 20.39
C GLY A 191 12.18 -1.13 20.34
N LYS A 192 12.88 -1.82 19.43
CA LYS A 192 14.34 -1.74 19.32
C LYS A 192 14.85 -0.32 19.13
N PHE A 193 14.13 0.50 18.34
CA PHE A 193 14.49 1.91 18.15
C PHE A 193 14.47 2.73 19.44
N LEU A 194 13.62 2.37 20.43
CA LEU A 194 13.61 3.04 21.73
C LEU A 194 14.88 2.72 22.53
N LYS A 195 15.37 1.48 22.43
CA LYS A 195 16.65 1.07 23.04
C LYS A 195 17.84 1.75 22.36
N GLU A 196 17.79 1.93 21.04
CA GLU A 196 18.83 2.65 20.28
C GLU A 196 18.85 4.16 20.64
N ILE A 197 17.70 4.74 20.98
CA ILE A 197 17.60 6.10 21.52
C ILE A 197 18.17 6.19 22.93
N GLU A 198 17.89 5.21 23.79
CA GLU A 198 18.43 5.12 25.16
C GLU A 198 19.97 5.04 25.18
N GLN A 199 20.56 4.25 24.28
CA GLN A 199 22.01 4.11 24.16
C GLN A 199 22.68 5.35 23.56
N ASN A 200 21.95 6.17 22.82
CA ASN A 200 22.45 7.42 22.29
C ASN A 200 22.37 8.52 23.36
N HIS A 201 23.50 8.77 24.04
CA HIS A 201 23.65 9.86 25.00
C HIS A 201 23.55 11.28 24.37
N ASN A 202 23.32 11.39 23.06
CA ASN A 202 23.14 12.67 22.36
C ASN A 202 21.67 12.84 21.94
N TRP A 203 20.94 13.64 22.71
CA TRP A 203 19.52 13.94 22.48
C TRP A 203 19.22 14.44 21.06
N ASN A 204 20.07 15.32 20.51
CA ASN A 204 19.86 15.87 19.17
C ASN A 204 19.90 14.79 18.08
N MET A 205 20.74 13.77 18.25
CA MET A 205 20.80 12.64 17.32
C MET A 205 19.57 11.75 17.46
N SER A 206 19.10 11.51 18.69
CA SER A 206 17.88 10.75 18.96
C SER A 206 16.63 11.44 18.41
N CYS A 207 16.49 12.76 18.59
CA CYS A 207 15.40 13.54 17.98
C CYS A 207 15.40 13.44 16.46
N LYS A 208 16.57 13.60 15.82
CA LYS A 208 16.69 13.46 14.37
C LYS A 208 16.29 12.06 13.88
N HIS A 209 16.67 11.01 14.60
CA HIS A 209 16.28 9.65 14.25
C HIS A 209 14.75 9.42 14.35
N LEU A 210 14.11 9.97 15.40
CA LEU A 210 12.65 9.95 15.54
C LEU A 210 11.94 10.75 14.45
N GLU A 211 12.49 11.90 14.06
CA GLU A 211 11.99 12.70 12.95
C GLU A 211 12.10 11.95 11.62
N GLU A 212 13.24 11.32 11.34
CA GLU A 212 13.43 10.51 10.13
C GLU A 212 12.41 9.35 10.08
N LYS A 213 12.20 8.68 11.22
CA LYS A 213 11.28 7.57 11.35
C LYS A 213 9.81 7.99 11.19
N SER A 214 9.41 9.06 11.87
CA SER A 214 8.05 9.61 11.73
C SER A 214 7.78 10.18 10.33
N ASN A 215 8.83 10.55 9.60
CA ASN A 215 8.74 10.98 8.22
C ASN A 215 8.71 9.86 7.18
N ASP A 216 9.04 8.62 7.55
CA ASP A 216 8.99 7.46 6.66
C ASP A 216 7.58 7.24 6.08
N ALA A 217 7.52 6.90 4.80
CA ALA A 217 6.26 6.75 4.07
C ALA A 217 5.41 5.60 4.63
N LEU A 218 6.02 4.50 5.09
CA LEU A 218 5.29 3.40 5.70
C LEU A 218 4.79 3.78 7.10
N TYR A 219 5.58 4.54 7.86
CA TYR A 219 5.19 5.02 9.19
C TYR A 219 3.96 5.94 9.13
N LYS A 220 3.93 6.87 8.17
CA LYS A 220 2.78 7.76 7.92
C LYS A 220 1.49 7.00 7.58
N GLU A 221 1.59 5.75 7.19
CA GLU A 221 0.48 4.89 6.81
C GLU A 221 -0.04 3.99 7.94
N LEU A 222 0.58 4.02 9.12
CA LEU A 222 0.15 3.27 10.31
C LEU A 222 -1.36 3.38 10.60
N PRO A 223 -2.01 4.56 10.55
CA PRO A 223 -3.45 4.66 10.81
C PRO A 223 -4.29 3.87 9.79
N LYS A 224 -3.86 3.84 8.52
CA LYS A 224 -4.56 3.10 7.46
C LYS A 224 -4.25 1.61 7.51
N ILE A 225 -3.03 1.21 7.90
CA ILE A 225 -2.70 -0.20 8.18
C ILE A 225 -3.61 -0.71 9.31
N SER A 226 -3.74 0.07 10.40
CA SER A 226 -4.65 -0.23 11.51
C SER A 226 -6.11 -0.36 11.03
N TRP A 227 -6.56 0.54 10.16
CA TRP A 227 -7.90 0.46 9.58
C TRP A 227 -8.09 -0.78 8.70
N ALA A 228 -7.10 -1.16 7.89
CA ALA A 228 -7.14 -2.38 7.10
C ALA A 228 -7.23 -3.64 7.99
N ILE A 229 -6.45 -3.71 9.07
CA ILE A 229 -6.55 -4.77 10.09
C ILE A 229 -7.97 -4.80 10.67
N SER A 230 -8.49 -3.65 11.10
CA SER A 230 -9.86 -3.54 11.62
C SER A 230 -10.93 -3.93 10.60
N LYS A 231 -10.67 -3.80 9.30
CA LYS A 231 -11.59 -4.23 8.25
C LYS A 231 -11.55 -5.75 8.09
N LEU A 232 -10.37 -6.35 8.14
CA LEU A 232 -10.17 -7.80 8.06
C LEU A 232 -10.80 -8.54 9.26
N THR A 233 -10.72 -7.99 10.48
CA THR A 233 -11.36 -8.61 11.66
C THR A 233 -12.88 -8.78 11.51
N GLN A 234 -13.53 -8.03 10.62
CA GLN A 234 -14.97 -8.16 10.35
C GLN A 234 -15.32 -9.42 9.54
N VAL A 235 -14.34 -10.06 8.90
CA VAL A 235 -14.52 -11.22 8.01
C VAL A 235 -13.66 -12.43 8.39
N VAL A 236 -12.69 -12.27 9.29
CA VAL A 236 -11.84 -13.36 9.83
C VAL A 236 -12.58 -14.12 10.95
N GLU A 237 -12.21 -15.38 11.16
CA GLU A 237 -12.78 -16.22 12.22
C GLU A 237 -12.37 -15.76 13.63
N LYS A 238 -13.22 -16.00 14.63
CA LYS A 238 -13.00 -15.51 16.01
C LYS A 238 -11.70 -16.02 16.64
N ASN A 239 -11.29 -17.25 16.33
CA ASN A 239 -10.10 -17.85 16.92
C ASN A 239 -8.82 -17.12 16.48
N ASP A 240 -8.73 -16.72 15.21
CA ASP A 240 -7.59 -15.98 14.65
C ASP A 240 -7.50 -14.56 15.24
N ILE A 241 -8.65 -13.95 15.55
CA ILE A 241 -8.73 -12.63 16.19
C ILE A 241 -8.14 -12.68 17.61
N SER A 242 -8.44 -13.74 18.37
CA SER A 242 -7.95 -13.89 19.75
C SER A 242 -6.41 -13.90 19.81
N SER A 243 -5.77 -14.73 18.98
CA SER A 243 -4.30 -14.78 18.86
C SER A 243 -3.69 -13.42 18.51
N THR A 244 -4.32 -12.71 17.57
CA THR A 244 -3.93 -11.37 17.15
C THR A 244 -4.01 -10.36 18.30
N LEU A 245 -5.10 -10.36 19.06
CA LEU A 245 -5.28 -9.45 20.19
C LEU A 245 -4.25 -9.69 21.29
N THR A 246 -3.93 -10.95 21.58
CA THR A 246 -2.86 -11.29 22.53
C THR A 246 -1.53 -10.67 22.12
N ARG A 247 -1.14 -10.81 20.84
CA ARG A 247 0.11 -10.22 20.35
C ARG A 247 0.13 -8.70 20.40
N ILE A 248 -0.98 -8.05 20.05
CA ILE A 248 -1.12 -6.58 20.17
C ILE A 248 -0.99 -6.14 21.63
N ASN A 249 -1.61 -6.88 22.56
CA ASN A 249 -1.55 -6.58 23.98
C ASN A 249 -0.13 -6.76 24.53
N GLU A 250 0.53 -7.88 24.23
CA GLU A 250 1.93 -8.13 24.60
C GLU A 250 2.87 -7.04 24.06
N PHE A 251 2.72 -6.69 22.78
CA PHE A 251 3.49 -5.61 22.17
C PHE A 251 3.24 -4.28 22.87
N SER A 252 1.98 -3.94 23.14
CA SER A 252 1.63 -2.67 23.80
C SER A 252 2.24 -2.60 25.20
N ILE A 253 2.12 -3.67 26.01
CA ILE A 253 2.72 -3.74 27.34
C ILE A 253 4.25 -3.58 27.27
N ASN A 254 4.90 -4.25 26.33
CA ASN A 254 6.35 -4.16 26.16
C ASN A 254 6.77 -2.76 25.69
N LEU A 255 6.05 -2.15 24.77
CA LEU A 255 6.31 -0.79 24.31
C LEU A 255 6.13 0.22 25.44
N TYR A 256 5.08 0.10 26.24
CA TYR A 256 4.86 0.96 27.41
C TYR A 256 5.97 0.81 28.45
N LYS A 257 6.40 -0.42 28.76
CA LYS A 257 7.53 -0.64 29.67
C LYS A 257 8.82 0.00 29.14
N LEU A 258 9.16 -0.25 27.88
CA LEU A 258 10.33 0.35 27.24
C LEU A 258 10.27 1.88 27.18
N TRP A 259 9.06 2.45 27.05
CA TRP A 259 8.85 3.88 27.08
C TRP A 259 9.00 4.46 28.49
N ASP A 260 8.40 3.83 29.50
CA ASP A 260 8.45 4.28 30.90
C ASP A 260 9.87 4.17 31.48
N GLU A 261 10.61 3.13 31.08
CA GLU A 261 12.03 2.95 31.40
C GLU A 261 12.95 3.87 30.58
N SER A 262 12.43 4.59 29.56
CA SER A 262 13.25 5.42 28.69
C SER A 262 13.70 6.70 29.38
N PRO A 263 15.02 7.05 29.32
CA PRO A 263 15.53 8.28 29.91
C PRO A 263 15.04 9.57 29.22
N THR A 264 14.25 9.47 28.14
CA THR A 264 13.53 10.60 27.54
C THR A 264 12.59 11.29 28.54
N LEU A 265 11.99 10.52 29.46
CA LEU A 265 11.13 11.05 30.55
C LEU A 265 11.92 11.74 31.65
N SER A 266 13.17 11.32 31.92
CA SER A 266 14.05 12.00 32.88
C SER A 266 14.68 13.27 32.29
N LEU A 267 15.04 13.26 31.00
CA LEU A 267 15.57 14.44 30.30
C LEU A 267 14.53 15.57 30.19
N ALA A 268 13.27 15.25 29.89
CA ALA A 268 12.18 16.23 29.89
C ALA A 268 11.86 16.82 31.28
N ARG A 269 12.28 16.13 32.36
CA ARG A 269 12.15 16.63 33.74
C ARG A 269 13.33 17.50 34.15
N GLU A 270 14.53 17.24 33.65
CA GLU A 270 15.73 18.03 33.98
C GLU A 270 15.71 19.43 33.33
N ASP A 271 15.11 19.62 32.15
CA ASP A 271 14.90 20.95 31.55
C ASP A 271 13.79 21.79 32.24
N SER A 272 13.10 21.21 33.23
CA SER A 272 12.02 21.86 33.99
C SER A 272 12.39 22.26 35.43
N LEU A 273 13.69 22.24 35.76
CA LEU A 273 14.25 22.67 37.05
C LEU A 273 15.13 23.92 36.92
#